data_AF-A0A2V8X0S9-F1
#
_entry.id   AF-A0A2V8X0S9-F1
#
_cell.length_a   1.000
_cell.length_b   1.000
_cell.length_c   1.000
_cell.angle_alpha   90.00
_cell.angle_beta   90.00
_cell.angle_gamma   90.00
#
_symmetry.space_group_name_H-M   'P 1'
#
loop_
_entity.id
_entity.type
_entity.pdbx_description
1 polymer ?
#
loop_
_entity_poly.entity_id
_entity_poly.type
_entity_poly.pdbx_seq_one_letter_code
_entity_poly.pdbx_strand_id
1 'polypeptide(L)' 'TFVMLGLHHTIHHRGQLSSYLRCMGAKVPSIYGESYDDAQAKKTAQA' A
#
# COMPACT_ATOMS: atom_id res chain seq x y z
N THR A 1 -11.27 23.03 5.28
CA THR A 1 -11.20 23.48 3.87
C THR A 1 -11.37 22.29 2.94
N PHE A 2 -11.97 22.47 1.76
CA PHE A 2 -12.22 21.44 0.74
C PHE A 2 -10.99 20.55 0.45
N VAL A 3 -9.79 21.15 0.38
CA VAL A 3 -8.52 20.42 0.17
C VAL A 3 -8.23 19.38 1.25
N MET A 4 -8.50 19.67 2.52
CA MET A 4 -8.27 18.72 3.62
C MET A 4 -9.23 17.52 3.55
N LEU A 5 -10.49 17.76 3.18
CA LEU A 5 -11.45 16.68 2.95
C LEU A 5 -10.97 15.76 1.81
N GLY A 6 -10.53 16.34 0.69
CA GLY A 6 -10.03 15.59 -0.46
C GLY A 6 -8.79 14.74 -0.14
N LEU A 7 -7.86 15.30 0.66
CA LEU A 7 -6.67 14.57 1.12
C LEU A 7 -7.06 13.38 2.01
N HIS A 8 -7.90 13.59 3.02
CA HIS A 8 -8.31 12.53 3.94
C HIS A 8 -9.10 11.43 3.23
N HIS A 9 -9.99 11.81 2.32
CA HIS A 9 -10.78 10.87 1.51
C HIS A 9 -9.89 9.96 0.67
N THR A 10 -8.92 10.54 -0.06
CA THR A 10 -8.00 9.78 -0.90
C THR A 10 -7.12 8.85 -0.07
N ILE A 11 -6.60 9.32 1.08
CA ILE A 11 -5.78 8.51 1.97
C ILE A 11 -6.60 7.33 2.55
N HIS A 12 -7.85 7.58 2.94
CA HIS A 12 -8.76 6.56 3.47
C HIS A 12 -9.01 5.45 2.44
N HIS A 13 -9.44 5.81 1.23
CA HIS A 13 -9.75 4.83 0.19
C HIS A 13 -8.51 4.11 -0.35
N ARG A 14 -7.33 4.76 -0.33
CA ARG A 14 -6.06 4.07 -0.61
C ARG A 14 -5.82 2.92 0.37
N GLY A 15 -6.02 3.16 1.68
CA GLY A 15 -5.89 2.11 2.69
C GLY A 15 -6.90 0.98 2.49
N GLN A 16 -8.16 1.31 2.19
CA GLN A 16 -9.21 0.33 1.88
C GLN A 16 -8.83 -0.56 0.69
N LEU A 17 -8.36 0.03 -0.42
CA LEU A 17 -7.90 -0.72 -1.59
C LEU A 17 -6.72 -1.63 -1.28
N SER A 18 -5.71 -1.13 -0.54
CA SER A 18 -4.54 -1.93 -0.16
C SER A 18 -4.90 -3.17 0.66
N SER A 19 -5.90 -3.09 1.54
CA SER A 19 -6.42 -4.25 2.29
C SER A 19 -7.03 -5.30 1.37
N TYR A 20 -7.84 -4.88 0.39
CA TYR A 20 -8.41 -5.81 -0.59
C TYR A 20 -7.35 -6.45 -1.47
N LEU A 21 -6.38 -5.68 -1.97
CA LEU A 21 -5.28 -6.21 -2.78
C LEU A 21 -4.50 -7.29 -2.03
N ARG A 22 -4.23 -7.06 -0.73
CA ARG A 22 -3.55 -8.06 0.11
C ARG A 22 -4.33 -9.35 0.24
N CYS A 23 -5.63 -9.28 0.53
CA CYS A 23 -6.47 -10.48 0.63
C CYS A 23 -6.59 -11.24 -0.71
N MET A 24 -6.49 -10.53 -1.84
CA MET A 24 -6.54 -11.14 -3.17
C MET A 24 -5.19 -11.66 -3.66
N GLY A 25 -4.12 -11.57 -2.85
CA GLY A 25 -2.76 -11.94 -3.26
C GLY A 25 -2.19 -11.04 -4.37
N ALA A 26 -2.81 -9.89 -4.62
CA ALA A 26 -2.32 -8.92 -5.59
C ALA A 26 -1.18 -8.07 -5.00
N LYS A 27 -0.34 -7.50 -5.88
CA LYS A 27 0.76 -6.63 -5.44
C LYS A 27 0.20 -5.38 -4.76
N VAL A 28 0.58 -5.17 -3.50
CA VAL A 28 0.22 -3.98 -2.74
C VAL A 28 1.25 -2.87 -2.98
N PRO A 29 0.86 -1.69 -3.48
CA PRO A 29 1.80 -0.59 -3.69
C PRO A 29 2.42 -0.08 -2.38
N SER A 30 3.65 0.42 -2.46
CA SER A 30 4.28 1.18 -1.39
C SER A 30 3.47 2.45 -1.06
N ILE A 31 3.23 2.70 0.23
CA ILE A 31 2.45 3.86 0.70
C ILE A 31 3.33 4.91 1.39
N TYR A 32 4.25 4.48 2.26
CA TYR A 32 5.16 5.35 3.03
C TYR A 32 6.61 4.85 3.02
N GLY A 33 6.96 3.99 2.06
CA GLY A 33 8.23 3.26 2.04
C GLY A 33 8.05 1.80 1.61
N GLU A 34 9.16 1.06 1.53
CA GLU A 34 9.15 -0.35 1.11
C GLU A 34 8.12 -1.16 1.92
N SER A 35 7.29 -1.94 1.23
CA SER A 35 6.35 -2.84 1.90
C SER A 35 7.09 -4.05 2.46
N TYR A 36 6.52 -4.70 3.47
CA TYR A 36 7.08 -5.96 3.99
C TYR A 36 7.24 -7.01 2.87
N ASP A 37 6.25 -7.07 1.98
CA ASP A 37 6.22 -8.00 0.85
C ASP A 37 7.37 -7.73 -0.14
N ASP A 38 7.62 -6.45 -0.47
CA ASP A 38 8.74 -6.05 -1.33
C ASP A 38 10.10 -6.31 -0.66
N ALA A 39 10.24 -6.01 0.63
CA ALA A 39 11.46 -6.27 1.40
C ALA A 39 11.80 -7.76 1.45
N GLN A 40 10.79 -8.62 1.60
CA GLN A 40 10.97 -10.06 1.61
C GLN A 40 11.36 -10.58 0.22
N ALA A 41 10.71 -10.10 -0.84
CA ALA A 41 11.06 -10.48 -2.21
C ALA A 41 12.52 -10.13 -2.56
N LYS A 42 12.99 -8.96 -2.11
CA LYS A 42 14.39 -8.55 -2.29
C LYS A 42 15.35 -9.46 -1.54
N LYS A 43 15.06 -9.82 -0.29
CA LYS A 43 15.89 -10.76 0.49
C LYS A 43 15.98 -12.13 -0.17
N THR A 44 14.86 -12.67 -0.65
CA THR A 44 14.85 -13.97 -1.33
C THR A 44 15.60 -13.95 -2.66
N ALA A 45 15.63 -12.81 -3.36
CA ALA A 45 16.39 -12.67 -4.60
C ALA A 45 17.91 -12.50 -4.39
N GLN A 46 18.33 -12.17 -3.16
CA GLN A 46 19.73 -12.00 -2.78
C GLN A 46 20.36 -13.27 -2.19
N ALA A 47 19.53 -14.25 -1.84
CA ALA A 47 19.95 -15.57 -1.36
C ALA A 47 20.17 -16.52 -2.54
#